data_AF-A0A3M1AS46-F1
#
_entry.id   AF-A0A3M1AS46-F1
#
_cell.length_a   1.000
_cell.length_b   1.000
_cell.length_c   1.000
_cell.angle_alpha   90.00
_cell.angle_beta   90.00
_cell.angle_gamma   90.00
#
_symmetry.space_group_name_H-M   'P 1'
#
loop_
_entity.id
_entity.type
_entity.pdbx_description
1 polymer ?
#
loop_
_entity_poly.entity_id
_entity_poly.type
_entity_poly.pdbx_seq_one_letter_code
_entity_poly.pdbx_strand_id
1 'polypeptide(L)'
;MPNQMLESPDQFRKELIRRFFHPKSYFFLCLSTQLQDISNIAKDVTEDDYFIIGQLMQHLIDADDPSEELKKLQVLDRFNDFHFTLQEALNHLHQPGLAPEDMKQTIEGLANDFVEVTIDVIHDAVQKKRLIHIITQETPSSEELAPPQEDASLTQLNESVVENLEQKPATLDKPETGGSLQPPEAVSAGDSEGAETQTIDAFAAPSKLSKDAFT
;
A
#
# COMPACT_ATOMS: atom_id res chain seq x y z
N MET A 1 32.43 18.38 26.51
CA MET A 1 31.15 18.91 25.99
C MET A 1 30.04 18.14 26.69
N PRO A 2 29.08 18.80 27.35
CA PRO A 2 28.03 18.08 28.07
C PRO A 2 27.10 17.40 27.06
N ASN A 3 26.82 16.12 27.31
CA ASN A 3 25.82 15.33 26.61
C ASN A 3 24.48 16.08 26.65
N GLN A 4 24.02 16.56 25.49
CA GLN A 4 22.62 16.96 25.35
C GLN A 4 21.81 15.68 25.54
N MET A 5 21.11 15.59 26.66
CA MET A 5 19.97 14.68 26.78
C MET A 5 19.06 14.99 25.58
N LEU A 6 18.65 13.97 24.82
CA LEU A 6 17.54 14.13 23.88
C LEU A 6 16.34 14.59 24.72
N GLU A 7 16.01 15.88 24.67
CA GLU A 7 15.22 16.58 25.70
C GLU A 7 13.70 16.42 25.55
N SER A 8 13.22 15.58 24.63
CA SER A 8 11.84 15.09 24.64
C SER A 8 11.70 13.73 23.94
N PRO A 9 10.67 12.92 24.27
CA PRO A 9 10.39 11.67 23.57
C PRO A 9 10.25 11.84 22.05
N ASP A 10 9.76 13.00 21.60
CA ASP A 10 9.58 13.29 20.18
C ASP A 10 10.91 13.57 19.47
N GLN A 11 11.83 14.28 20.14
CA GLN A 11 13.19 14.48 19.60
C GLN A 11 13.95 13.17 19.49
N PHE A 12 13.83 12.29 20.50
CA PHE A 12 14.40 10.95 20.43
C PHE A 12 13.87 10.17 19.22
N ARG A 13 12.54 10.14 19.04
CA ARG A 13 11.90 9.43 17.91
C ARG A 13 12.37 9.95 16.56
N LYS A 14 12.36 11.27 16.37
CA LYS A 14 12.80 11.90 15.11
C LYS A 14 14.27 11.59 14.82
N GLU A 15 15.13 11.68 15.82
CA GLU A 15 16.55 11.36 15.66
C GLU A 15 16.79 9.87 15.37
N LEU A 16 16.04 8.98 16.04
CA LEU A 16 16.16 7.54 15.81
C LEU A 16 15.70 7.15 14.39
N ILE A 17 14.58 7.71 13.92
CA ILE A 17 14.11 7.53 12.53
C ILE A 17 15.17 8.05 11.54
N ARG A 18 15.73 9.25 11.76
CA ARG A 18 16.81 9.78 10.91
C ARG A 18 18.01 8.83 10.87
N ARG A 19 18.36 8.23 12.01
CA ARG A 19 19.44 7.24 12.08
C ARG A 19 19.09 5.94 11.37
N PHE A 20 17.84 5.49 11.40
CA PHE A 20 17.43 4.29 10.67
C PHE A 20 17.71 4.41 9.17
N PHE A 21 17.41 5.56 8.56
CA PHE A 21 17.66 5.80 7.13
C PHE A 21 19.06 6.35 6.82
N HIS A 22 20.02 6.22 7.73
CA HIS A 22 21.41 6.45 7.39
C HIS A 22 22.01 5.18 6.74
N PRO A 23 22.74 5.26 5.61
CA PRO A 23 23.24 4.06 4.89
C PRO A 23 24.17 3.14 5.70
N LYS A 24 24.69 3.61 6.83
CA LYS A 24 25.54 2.85 7.77
C LYS A 24 24.82 2.38 9.02
N SER A 25 23.49 2.55 9.07
CA SER A 25 22.71 2.16 10.25
C SER A 25 22.53 0.64 10.29
N TYR A 26 22.29 0.14 11.49
CA TYR A 26 21.94 -1.27 11.66
C TYR A 26 20.62 -1.62 10.96
N PHE A 27 19.63 -0.73 11.05
CA PHE A 27 18.35 -0.87 10.37
C PHE A 27 18.51 -1.02 8.85
N PHE A 28 19.31 -0.14 8.23
CA PHE A 28 19.55 -0.15 6.80
C PHE A 28 20.26 -1.42 6.34
N LEU A 29 21.19 -1.93 7.16
CA LEU A 29 21.83 -3.23 6.92
C LEU A 29 20.80 -4.36 6.93
N CYS A 30 19.94 -4.44 7.97
CA CYS A 30 18.89 -5.45 8.08
C CYS A 30 17.94 -5.42 6.87
N LEU A 31 17.47 -4.22 6.52
CA LEU A 31 16.58 -3.99 5.38
C LEU A 31 17.25 -4.46 4.08
N SER A 32 18.52 -4.10 3.85
CA SER A 32 19.27 -4.54 2.67
C SER A 32 19.43 -6.06 2.60
N THR A 33 19.68 -6.72 3.73
CA THR A 33 19.75 -8.19 3.79
C THR A 33 18.39 -8.83 3.47
N GLN A 34 17.31 -8.31 4.02
CA GLN A 34 15.96 -8.82 3.76
C GLN A 34 15.54 -8.64 2.29
N LEU A 35 15.94 -7.55 1.65
CA LEU A 35 15.72 -7.36 0.21
C LEU A 35 16.53 -8.31 -0.66
N GLN A 36 17.74 -8.71 -0.23
CA GLN A 36 18.49 -9.76 -0.93
C GLN A 36 17.77 -11.12 -0.83
N ASP A 37 17.09 -11.35 0.28
CA ASP A 37 16.33 -12.57 0.57
C ASP A 37 14.84 -12.45 0.23
N ILE A 38 14.42 -11.46 -0.57
CA ILE A 38 13.00 -11.16 -0.81
C ILE A 38 12.24 -12.34 -1.42
N SER A 39 12.94 -13.25 -2.13
CA SER A 39 12.34 -14.46 -2.69
C SER A 39 11.75 -15.40 -1.63
N ASN A 40 12.20 -15.28 -0.37
CA ASN A 40 11.61 -15.97 0.78
C ASN A 40 10.37 -15.24 1.32
N ILE A 41 10.26 -13.93 1.07
CA ILE A 41 9.18 -13.06 1.57
C ILE A 41 8.01 -13.04 0.58
N ALA A 42 8.30 -12.90 -0.72
CA ALA A 42 7.30 -12.85 -1.78
C ALA A 42 7.80 -13.57 -3.04
N LYS A 43 6.92 -14.42 -3.61
CA LYS A 43 7.24 -15.27 -4.75
C LYS A 43 7.18 -14.56 -6.11
N ASP A 44 6.55 -13.39 -6.15
CA ASP A 44 6.16 -12.71 -7.40
C ASP A 44 6.82 -11.33 -7.56
N VAL A 45 7.90 -11.04 -6.83
CA VAL A 45 8.61 -9.75 -6.91
C VAL A 45 9.32 -9.62 -8.26
N THR A 46 9.03 -8.54 -8.96
CA THR A 46 9.62 -8.20 -10.27
C THR A 46 10.78 -7.21 -10.13
N GLU A 47 11.59 -7.04 -11.20
CA GLU A 47 12.65 -6.02 -11.23
C GLU A 47 12.11 -4.60 -11.00
N ASP A 48 10.89 -4.32 -11.47
CA ASP A 48 10.21 -3.03 -11.26
C ASP A 48 9.91 -2.78 -9.78
N ASP A 49 9.56 -3.83 -9.04
CA ASP A 49 9.25 -3.73 -7.62
C ASP A 49 10.53 -3.41 -6.81
N TYR A 50 11.65 -4.04 -7.15
CA TYR A 50 12.96 -3.67 -6.58
C TYR A 50 13.33 -2.22 -6.87
N PHE A 51 13.06 -1.74 -8.09
CA PHE A 51 13.33 -0.36 -8.46
C PHE A 51 12.50 0.62 -7.61
N ILE A 52 11.22 0.32 -7.40
CA ILE A 52 10.32 1.16 -6.58
C ILE A 52 10.73 1.15 -5.11
N ILE A 53 11.08 -0.02 -4.55
CA ILE A 53 11.61 -0.11 -3.19
C ILE A 53 12.90 0.72 -3.06
N GLY A 54 13.81 0.59 -4.03
CA GLY A 54 15.05 1.37 -4.07
C GLY A 54 14.81 2.88 -4.11
N GLN A 55 13.83 3.33 -4.90
CA GLN A 55 13.45 4.74 -4.94
C GLN A 55 12.81 5.22 -3.62
N LEU A 56 11.95 4.42 -3.00
CA LEU A 56 11.39 4.74 -1.68
C LEU A 56 12.50 4.87 -0.63
N MET A 57 13.46 3.94 -0.62
CA MET A 57 14.61 4.01 0.28
C MET A 57 15.44 5.27 0.04
N GLN A 58 15.76 5.58 -1.22
CA GLN A 58 16.53 6.77 -1.56
C GLN A 58 15.79 8.05 -1.14
N HIS A 59 14.48 8.12 -1.37
CA HIS A 59 13.62 9.22 -0.92
C HIS A 59 13.72 9.43 0.59
N LEU A 60 13.71 8.36 1.38
CA LEU A 60 13.81 8.44 2.84
C LEU A 60 15.23 8.74 3.34
N ILE A 61 16.27 8.31 2.62
CA ILE A 61 17.68 8.63 2.92
C ILE A 61 17.96 10.11 2.68
N ASP A 62 17.46 10.66 1.57
CA ASP A 62 17.74 12.04 1.15
C ASP A 62 16.83 13.08 1.81
N ALA A 63 15.78 12.65 2.51
CA ALA A 63 14.83 13.54 3.15
C ALA A 63 15.46 14.34 4.31
N ASP A 64 15.18 15.65 4.35
CA ASP A 64 15.56 16.52 5.47
C ASP A 64 14.92 16.07 6.81
N ASP A 65 13.66 15.62 6.74
CA ASP A 65 12.92 15.01 7.85
C ASP A 65 12.25 13.70 7.41
N PRO A 66 12.96 12.56 7.48
CA PRO A 66 12.41 11.26 7.13
C PRO A 66 11.20 10.88 7.98
N SER A 67 11.06 11.44 9.19
CA SER A 67 9.88 11.22 10.03
C SER A 67 8.63 11.86 9.45
N GLU A 68 8.72 13.01 8.79
CA GLU A 68 7.56 13.62 8.11
C GLU A 68 7.28 12.92 6.78
N GLU A 69 8.30 12.46 6.06
CA GLU A 69 8.10 11.66 4.84
C GLU A 69 7.38 10.33 5.14
N LEU A 70 7.79 9.61 6.19
CA LEU A 70 7.07 8.41 6.64
C LEU A 70 5.61 8.69 7.03
N LYS A 71 5.29 9.89 7.56
CA LYS A 71 3.90 10.25 7.86
C LYS A 71 3.08 10.42 6.58
N LYS A 72 3.66 10.95 5.50
CA LYS A 72 2.95 11.07 4.22
C LYS A 72 2.54 9.70 3.66
N LEU A 73 3.33 8.66 3.93
CA LEU A 73 3.02 7.28 3.51
C LEU A 73 1.80 6.70 4.23
N GLN A 74 1.32 7.27 5.34
CA GLN A 74 0.12 6.79 6.05
C GLN A 74 -1.17 6.85 5.21
N VAL A 75 -1.17 7.57 4.07
CA VAL A 75 -2.28 7.53 3.11
C VAL A 75 -2.43 6.16 2.43
N LEU A 76 -1.40 5.31 2.54
CA LEU A 76 -1.38 3.93 2.05
C LEU A 76 -1.74 3.01 3.21
N ASP A 77 -2.75 2.15 3.04
CA ASP A 77 -3.42 1.45 4.14
C ASP A 77 -2.44 0.65 5.01
N ARG A 78 -1.50 -0.09 4.39
CA ARG A 78 -0.51 -0.90 5.09
C ARG A 78 0.57 -0.06 5.79
N PHE A 79 0.90 1.12 5.26
CA PHE A 79 1.84 2.04 5.92
C PHE A 79 1.20 2.77 7.11
N ASN A 80 -0.12 2.92 7.14
CA ASN A 80 -0.81 3.42 8.33
C ASN A 80 -0.64 2.44 9.51
N ASP A 81 -0.85 1.15 9.27
CA ASP A 81 -0.64 0.09 10.27
C ASP A 81 0.83 0.05 10.71
N PHE A 82 1.76 0.06 9.74
CA PHE A 82 3.19 0.11 10.01
C PHE A 82 3.58 1.33 10.86
N HIS A 83 3.00 2.51 10.59
CA HIS A 83 3.31 3.71 11.36
C HIS A 83 2.90 3.54 12.84
N PHE A 84 1.79 2.88 13.13
CA PHE A 84 1.42 2.54 14.51
C PHE A 84 2.48 1.64 15.17
N THR A 85 2.84 0.53 14.51
CA THR A 85 3.90 -0.38 14.98
C THR A 85 5.24 0.32 15.19
N LEU A 86 5.63 1.20 14.26
CA LEU A 86 6.84 2.00 14.37
C LEU A 86 6.80 2.89 15.63
N GLN A 87 5.69 3.58 15.90
CA GLN A 87 5.58 4.41 17.09
C GLN A 87 5.68 3.60 18.38
N GLU A 88 5.05 2.42 18.44
CA GLU A 88 5.17 1.52 19.60
C GLU A 88 6.61 1.03 19.80
N ALA A 89 7.26 0.60 18.72
CA ALA A 89 8.64 0.13 18.77
C ALA A 89 9.62 1.25 19.16
N LEU A 90 9.45 2.47 18.66
CA LEU A 90 10.28 3.61 19.07
C LEU A 90 10.08 3.97 20.55
N ASN A 91 8.85 3.86 21.06
CA ASN A 91 8.59 4.03 22.50
C ASN A 91 9.27 2.94 23.33
N HIS A 92 9.24 1.71 22.86
CA HIS A 92 9.93 0.59 23.50
C HIS A 92 11.45 0.80 23.52
N LEU A 93 12.05 1.21 22.40
CA LEU A 93 13.48 1.50 22.27
C LEU A 93 13.95 2.68 23.14
N HIS A 94 13.04 3.56 23.54
CA HIS A 94 13.32 4.66 24.47
C HIS A 94 13.34 4.22 25.94
N GLN A 95 12.91 2.98 26.26
CA GLN A 95 12.82 2.53 27.65
C GLN A 95 14.21 2.37 28.29
N PRO A 96 14.41 2.88 29.51
CA PRO A 96 15.68 2.75 30.21
C PRO A 96 15.92 1.27 30.60
N GLY A 97 17.14 0.78 30.36
CA GLY A 97 17.55 -0.56 30.77
C GLY A 97 17.12 -1.69 29.83
N LEU A 98 16.61 -1.37 28.64
CA LEU A 98 16.33 -2.37 27.61
C LEU A 98 17.63 -3.09 27.21
N ALA A 99 17.58 -4.42 27.06
CA ALA A 99 18.78 -5.19 26.74
C ALA A 99 19.19 -4.93 25.27
N PRO A 100 20.50 -4.93 24.96
CA PRO A 100 20.97 -4.74 23.59
C PRO A 100 20.40 -5.74 22.58
N GLU A 101 20.15 -6.98 23.02
CA GLU A 101 19.55 -8.01 22.16
C GLU A 101 18.08 -7.70 21.83
N ASP A 102 17.30 -7.23 22.81
CA ASP A 102 15.90 -6.83 22.58
C ASP A 102 15.82 -5.62 21.65
N MET A 103 16.74 -4.65 21.80
CA MET A 103 16.85 -3.52 20.87
C MET A 103 17.14 -3.99 19.45
N LYS A 104 18.08 -4.93 19.30
CA LYS A 104 18.48 -5.49 18.01
C LYS A 104 17.31 -6.21 17.33
N GLN A 105 16.62 -7.09 18.06
CA GLN A 105 15.44 -7.80 17.58
C GLN A 105 14.32 -6.85 17.17
N THR A 106 14.09 -5.79 17.96
CA THR A 106 13.10 -4.75 17.63
C THR A 106 13.45 -4.04 16.31
N ILE A 107 14.71 -3.66 16.11
CA ILE A 107 15.15 -2.99 14.88
C ILE A 107 15.09 -3.94 13.67
N GLU A 108 15.45 -5.21 13.84
CA GLU A 108 15.33 -6.25 12.80
C GLU A 108 13.88 -6.48 12.39
N GLY A 109 12.98 -6.58 13.37
CA GLY A 109 11.54 -6.70 13.14
C GLY A 109 10.99 -5.51 12.37
N LEU A 110 11.34 -4.29 12.78
CA LEU A 110 10.93 -3.08 12.05
C LEU A 110 11.43 -3.04 10.60
N ALA A 111 12.65 -3.50 10.35
CA ALA A 111 13.17 -3.59 8.99
C ALA A 111 12.36 -4.60 8.16
N ASN A 112 12.02 -5.75 8.76
CA ASN A 112 11.24 -6.80 8.09
C ASN A 112 9.84 -6.29 7.73
N ASP A 113 9.16 -5.71 8.72
CA ASP A 113 7.82 -5.16 8.55
C ASP A 113 7.80 -4.07 7.47
N PHE A 114 8.84 -3.23 7.41
CA PHE A 114 8.96 -2.21 6.37
C PHE A 114 9.04 -2.82 4.97
N VAL A 115 9.84 -3.87 4.79
CA VAL A 115 9.96 -4.57 3.50
C VAL A 115 8.63 -5.23 3.13
N GLU A 116 8.02 -5.99 4.05
CA GLU A 116 6.74 -6.66 3.81
C GLU A 116 5.63 -5.68 3.44
N VAL A 117 5.49 -4.59 4.19
CA VAL A 117 4.49 -3.54 3.94
C VAL A 117 4.73 -2.87 2.59
N THR A 118 6.00 -2.64 2.21
CA THR A 118 6.32 -2.05 0.91
C THR A 118 5.93 -2.98 -0.23
N ILE A 119 6.20 -4.29 -0.09
CA ILE A 119 5.80 -5.29 -1.09
C ILE A 119 4.27 -5.36 -1.20
N ASP A 120 3.55 -5.42 -0.08
CA ASP A 120 2.08 -5.43 -0.06
C ASP A 120 1.50 -4.24 -0.83
N VAL A 121 2.05 -3.04 -0.59
CA VAL A 121 1.64 -1.80 -1.27
C VAL A 121 1.94 -1.84 -2.75
N ILE A 122 3.08 -2.40 -3.15
CA ILE A 122 3.47 -2.51 -4.56
C ILE A 122 2.61 -3.54 -5.30
N HIS A 123 2.19 -4.63 -4.66
CA HIS A 123 1.32 -5.62 -5.27
C HIS A 123 -0.13 -5.14 -5.46
N ASP A 124 -0.56 -4.11 -4.74
CA ASP A 124 -1.83 -3.41 -5.01
C ASP A 124 -1.62 -2.31 -6.06
N ALA A 125 -2.27 -2.45 -7.23
CA ALA A 125 -2.09 -1.50 -8.34
C ALA A 125 -2.50 -0.05 -8.02
N VAL A 126 -3.48 0.16 -7.13
CA VAL A 126 -3.94 1.50 -6.75
C VAL A 126 -2.96 2.11 -5.76
N GLN A 127 -2.54 1.34 -4.75
CA GLN A 127 -1.57 1.79 -3.75
C GLN A 127 -0.18 1.99 -4.36
N LYS A 128 0.26 1.12 -5.29
CA LYS A 128 1.51 1.28 -6.07
C LYS A 128 1.56 2.63 -6.78
N LYS A 129 0.49 3.01 -7.48
CA LYS A 129 0.41 4.32 -8.16
C LYS A 129 0.52 5.48 -7.19
N ARG A 130 -0.14 5.38 -6.02
CA ARG A 130 -0.06 6.41 -4.97
C ARG A 130 1.34 6.48 -4.35
N LEU A 131 1.98 5.35 -4.11
CA LEU A 131 3.35 5.29 -3.61
C LEU A 131 4.31 5.98 -4.58
N ILE A 132 4.24 5.63 -5.87
CA ILE A 132 5.05 6.26 -6.93
C ILE A 132 4.85 7.78 -6.93
N HIS A 133 3.60 8.24 -6.88
CA HIS A 133 3.28 9.66 -6.81
C HIS A 133 3.91 10.38 -5.60
N ILE A 134 3.93 9.73 -4.43
CA ILE A 134 4.54 10.29 -3.22
C ILE A 134 6.07 10.41 -3.37
N ILE A 135 6.73 9.36 -3.88
CA ILE A 135 8.20 9.32 -3.99
C ILE A 135 8.75 10.17 -5.14
N THR A 136 7.97 10.40 -6.21
CA THR A 136 8.40 11.25 -7.33
C THR A 136 8.08 12.73 -7.13
N GLN A 137 7.22 13.06 -6.15
CA GLN A 137 6.64 14.40 -5.97
C GLN A 137 6.02 14.99 -7.24
N GLU A 138 5.65 14.15 -8.22
CA GLU A 138 4.93 14.60 -9.39
C GLU A 138 3.57 15.11 -8.92
N THR A 139 3.41 16.42 -8.72
CA THR A 139 2.08 17.03 -8.58
C THR A 139 1.17 16.42 -9.66
N PRO A 140 -0.06 15.98 -9.32
CA PRO A 140 -0.90 15.35 -10.33
C PRO A 140 -1.13 16.42 -11.38
N SER A 141 -0.49 16.25 -12.54
CA SER A 141 -0.68 17.14 -13.66
C SER A 141 -2.17 17.06 -13.96
N SER A 142 -2.86 18.16 -13.72
CA SER A 142 -4.31 18.27 -13.75
C SER A 142 -4.77 18.25 -15.21
N GLU A 143 -4.55 17.13 -15.89
CA GLU A 143 -4.83 16.98 -17.32
C GLU A 143 -5.48 15.64 -17.69
N GLU A 144 -5.87 14.83 -16.71
CA GLU A 144 -6.60 13.58 -16.97
C GLU A 144 -7.80 13.43 -16.04
N LEU A 145 -8.71 14.41 -16.08
CA LEU A 145 -10.10 14.29 -15.60
C LEU A 145 -10.96 15.40 -16.23
N ALA A 146 -10.87 15.59 -17.54
CA ALA A 146 -11.93 16.23 -18.30
C ALA A 146 -12.85 15.13 -18.86
N PRO A 147 -14.15 15.07 -18.48
CA PRO A 147 -15.10 14.18 -19.13
C PRO A 147 -15.24 14.56 -20.62
N PRO A 148 -15.60 13.61 -21.50
CA PRO A 148 -15.68 13.87 -22.93
C PRO A 148 -16.80 14.89 -23.17
N GLN A 149 -16.43 16.13 -23.51
CA GLN A 149 -17.38 17.08 -24.07
C GLN A 149 -17.51 16.80 -25.56
N GLU A 150 -18.64 16.19 -25.92
CA GLU A 150 -19.17 16.16 -27.26
C GLU A 150 -19.36 17.60 -27.80
N ASP A 151 -18.98 17.74 -29.06
CA ASP A 151 -19.39 18.73 -30.06
C ASP A 151 -20.09 20.02 -29.60
N ALA A 152 -19.41 21.15 -29.78
CA ALA A 152 -20.00 22.30 -30.49
C ALA A 152 -18.94 23.34 -30.87
N SER A 153 -18.95 23.72 -32.15
CA SER A 153 -18.48 25.00 -32.74
C SER A 153 -17.16 24.97 -33.51
N LEU A 154 -17.23 24.46 -34.75
CA LEU A 154 -16.56 25.11 -35.88
C LEU A 154 -17.63 25.70 -36.80
N THR A 155 -18.16 26.86 -36.41
CA THR A 155 -18.96 27.70 -37.31
C THR A 155 -18.10 28.88 -37.74
N GLN A 156 -17.48 28.75 -38.91
CA GLN A 156 -17.30 29.81 -39.91
C GLN A 156 -16.39 29.27 -41.00
N LEU A 157 -16.95 29.05 -42.19
CA LEU A 157 -16.58 29.76 -43.42
C LEU A 157 -17.36 29.18 -44.62
N ASN A 158 -18.02 30.08 -45.34
CA ASN A 158 -18.46 30.03 -46.74
C ASN A 158 -19.27 28.83 -47.24
N GLU A 159 -20.54 29.06 -47.60
CA GLU A 159 -20.92 29.23 -49.01
C GLU A 159 -22.38 29.68 -49.12
N SER A 160 -22.56 30.83 -49.78
CA SER A 160 -23.80 31.23 -50.42
C SER A 160 -23.96 30.38 -51.68
N VAL A 161 -25.12 29.74 -51.90
CA VAL A 161 -25.80 29.57 -53.21
C VAL A 161 -27.00 28.61 -53.08
N VAL A 162 -28.18 29.19 -53.32
CA VAL A 162 -29.32 28.66 -54.10
C VAL A 162 -30.22 27.57 -53.50
N GLU A 163 -31.37 28.03 -53.01
CA GLU A 163 -32.70 27.78 -53.59
C GLU A 163 -33.05 26.34 -54.02
N ASN A 164 -34.03 25.73 -53.35
CA ASN A 164 -35.21 25.05 -53.94
C ASN A 164 -35.98 24.31 -52.83
N LEU A 165 -37.18 24.79 -52.48
CA LEU A 165 -38.51 24.30 -52.90
C LEU A 165 -39.10 23.23 -51.97
N GLU A 166 -40.16 23.68 -51.28
CA GLU A 166 -41.47 23.03 -51.19
C GLU A 166 -41.73 21.82 -50.25
N GLN A 167 -42.72 22.08 -49.37
CA GLN A 167 -43.88 21.22 -49.01
C GLN A 167 -43.77 20.16 -47.88
N LYS A 168 -44.20 20.57 -46.66
CA LYS A 168 -45.29 20.06 -45.76
C LYS A 168 -46.04 18.73 -46.15
N PRO A 169 -46.76 17.96 -45.26
CA PRO A 169 -46.72 17.68 -43.80
C PRO A 169 -46.82 16.17 -43.38
N ALA A 170 -46.69 15.92 -42.05
CA ALA A 170 -47.44 15.00 -41.15
C ALA A 170 -47.77 13.54 -41.53
N THR A 171 -47.46 12.58 -40.62
CA THR A 171 -48.50 11.76 -39.96
C THR A 171 -48.03 11.09 -38.66
N LEU A 172 -48.99 11.04 -37.74
CA LEU A 172 -49.10 10.39 -36.43
C LEU A 172 -49.38 8.89 -36.63
N ASP A 173 -48.86 7.99 -35.77
CA ASP A 173 -49.66 6.90 -35.19
C ASP A 173 -48.91 6.09 -34.10
N LYS A 174 -49.54 6.02 -32.93
CA LYS A 174 -49.47 4.96 -31.90
C LYS A 174 -50.79 4.17 -32.07
N PRO A 175 -50.93 2.86 -31.76
CA PRO A 175 -50.93 2.42 -30.35
C PRO A 175 -50.66 0.91 -30.05
N GLU A 176 -50.51 0.65 -28.74
CA GLU A 176 -51.00 -0.48 -27.91
C GLU A 176 -50.86 -1.96 -28.30
N THR A 177 -50.31 -2.75 -27.37
CA THR A 177 -50.86 -3.99 -26.73
C THR A 177 -49.73 -4.55 -25.85
N GLY A 178 -49.86 -4.96 -24.58
CA GLY A 178 -50.96 -5.58 -23.84
C GLY A 178 -50.53 -7.01 -23.49
N GLY A 179 -50.36 -7.35 -22.19
CA GLY A 179 -50.23 -8.76 -21.77
C GLY A 179 -49.41 -9.04 -20.51
N SER A 180 -50.10 -9.10 -19.36
CA SER A 180 -49.66 -9.77 -18.13
C SER A 180 -49.53 -11.29 -18.31
N LEU A 181 -48.75 -11.97 -17.45
CA LEU A 181 -49.17 -13.12 -16.63
C LEU A 181 -48.00 -13.58 -15.72
N GLN A 182 -48.33 -13.89 -14.47
CA GLN A 182 -47.44 -14.30 -13.37
C GLN A 182 -47.52 -15.84 -13.16
N PRO A 183 -46.92 -16.44 -12.11
CA PRO A 183 -45.86 -17.46 -12.12
C PRO A 183 -46.38 -18.90 -11.88
N PRO A 184 -45.48 -19.87 -11.59
CA PRO A 184 -45.81 -20.83 -10.52
C PRO A 184 -44.65 -21.20 -9.57
N GLU A 185 -45.04 -21.23 -8.29
CA GLU A 185 -44.85 -22.21 -7.21
C GLU A 185 -43.55 -22.99 -6.96
N ALA A 186 -43.36 -23.17 -5.64
CA ALA A 186 -42.28 -23.81 -4.91
C ALA A 186 -42.34 -25.35 -4.89
N VAL A 187 -41.20 -25.98 -4.60
CA VAL A 187 -41.14 -27.32 -4.00
C VAL A 187 -40.00 -27.41 -2.99
N SER A 188 -40.16 -28.33 -2.05
CA SER A 188 -39.62 -28.39 -0.70
C SER A 188 -38.53 -29.44 -0.51
N ALA A 189 -37.73 -29.23 0.56
CA ALA A 189 -37.06 -30.18 1.46
C ALA A 189 -35.95 -31.13 0.96
N GLY A 190 -34.87 -31.15 1.74
CA GLY A 190 -33.84 -32.19 1.76
C GLY A 190 -32.78 -31.92 2.83
N ASP A 191 -32.98 -32.48 4.02
CA ASP A 191 -32.01 -32.65 5.12
C ASP A 191 -30.71 -33.33 4.66
N SER A 192 -29.58 -32.93 5.24
CA SER A 192 -28.54 -33.89 5.66
C SER A 192 -27.50 -33.25 6.60
N GLU A 193 -27.44 -33.86 7.78
CA GLU A 193 -26.47 -33.69 8.87
C GLU A 193 -25.02 -34.00 8.46
N GLY A 194 -24.05 -33.45 9.20
CA GLY A 194 -22.68 -34.00 9.26
C GLY A 194 -21.55 -32.97 9.41
N ALA A 195 -21.55 -32.18 10.49
CA ALA A 195 -20.40 -31.36 10.86
C ALA A 195 -19.53 -32.11 11.88
N GLU A 196 -18.45 -32.74 11.43
CA GLU A 196 -17.41 -33.28 12.29
C GLU A 196 -16.45 -32.15 12.72
N THR A 197 -16.42 -31.87 14.02
CA THR A 197 -15.38 -31.09 14.69
C THR A 197 -14.12 -31.94 14.85
N GLN A 198 -12.99 -31.51 14.29
CA GLN A 198 -11.68 -32.04 14.66
C GLN A 198 -10.87 -31.01 15.44
N THR A 199 -10.65 -31.36 16.70
CA THR A 199 -9.77 -30.77 17.70
C THR A 199 -8.31 -30.91 17.24
N ILE A 200 -7.58 -29.81 17.11
CA ILE A 200 -6.12 -29.83 17.03
C ILE A 200 -5.56 -29.47 18.41
N ASP A 201 -5.06 -30.50 19.09
CA ASP A 201 -4.31 -30.39 20.34
C ASP A 201 -2.98 -31.13 20.13
N ALA A 202 -1.87 -30.38 20.04
CA ALA A 202 -0.52 -30.91 20.19
C ALA A 202 0.50 -29.76 20.33
N PHE A 203 0.62 -29.24 21.54
CA PHE A 203 1.88 -28.69 22.03
C PHE A 203 2.95 -29.81 22.02
N ALA A 204 4.00 -29.65 21.22
CA ALA A 204 5.22 -30.44 21.33
C ALA A 204 6.44 -29.52 21.47
N ALA A 205 7.22 -29.82 22.51
CA ALA A 205 8.33 -29.05 23.07
C ALA A 205 9.59 -28.97 22.15
N PRO A 206 10.52 -28.02 22.42
CA PRO A 206 11.69 -27.78 21.60
C PRO A 206 12.77 -28.87 21.73
N SER A 207 13.30 -29.28 20.58
CA SER A 207 14.45 -30.18 20.45
C SER A 207 15.77 -29.48 20.82
N LYS A 208 16.63 -30.28 21.44
CA LYS A 208 17.84 -29.89 22.17
C LYS A 208 18.97 -29.38 21.25
N LEU A 209 19.60 -28.29 21.70
CA LEU A 209 20.87 -27.76 21.22
C LEU A 209 22.02 -28.70 21.62
N SER A 210 22.71 -29.30 20.65
CA SER A 210 23.93 -30.08 20.89
C SER A 210 25.15 -29.14 20.83
N LYS A 211 25.72 -28.83 22.01
CA LYS A 211 27.08 -28.28 22.13
C LYS A 211 28.03 -29.47 22.08
N ASP A 212 28.81 -29.59 21.01
CA ASP A 212 30.14 -30.23 20.99
C ASP A 212 30.68 -30.20 19.56
N ALA A 213 31.34 -29.10 19.20
CA ALA A 213 32.30 -29.06 18.10
C ALA A 213 33.06 -27.73 18.19
N PHE A 214 34.12 -27.68 19.01
CA PHE A 214 35.34 -26.90 18.77
C PHE A 214 36.31 -27.24 19.90
N THR A 215 37.26 -28.12 19.61
CA THR A 215 38.54 -28.23 20.32
C THR A 215 39.63 -28.21 19.26
#